data_AF-A0AAJ8JRZ0-F1
#
_entry.id   AF-A0AAJ8JRZ0-F1
#
_cell.length_a   1.000
_cell.length_b   1.000
_cell.length_c   1.000
_cell.angle_alpha   90.00
_cell.angle_beta   90.00
_cell.angle_gamma   90.00
#
_symmetry.space_group_name_H-M   'P 1'
#
loop_
_entity.id
_entity.type
_entity.pdbx_description
1 polymer ?
#
loop_
_entity_poly.entity_id
_entity_poly.type
_entity_poly.pdbx_seq_one_letter_code
_entity_poly.pdbx_strand_id
1 'polypeptide(L)'
;MSKVLPPFYYYYFWIFESVLTIAGGISTIVDPIKWTANLMPSYLEKSTLKMGHTSRGQTITGQLGSCFLLLGMISVSLFYLFKKHLNDQPVIQEKLVRGLLIPLAIADLLHIGMTLLPLPVSHLKNPAEWTLILHSTVWITLGLFIVRIAWLFGIGRASIQIKRSTVSSIHRARLPLSKANSEAVVEQITRTEPSPAQKTPTSARKRAGRTRKIVDDD
;
A
#
# COMPACT_ATOMS: atom_id res chain seq x y z
N MET A 1 9.15 11.25 26.47
CA MET A 1 8.55 11.36 25.12
C MET A 1 8.49 10.00 24.48
N SER A 2 7.31 9.38 24.40
CA SER A 2 7.08 8.14 23.67
C SER A 2 7.24 8.42 22.17
N LYS A 3 8.37 8.00 21.59
CA LYS A 3 8.58 8.07 20.15
C LYS A 3 7.77 6.95 19.49
N VAL A 4 6.92 7.30 18.53
CA VAL A 4 6.12 6.34 17.73
C VAL A 4 6.99 5.28 17.07
N LEU A 5 8.17 5.70 16.62
CA LEU A 5 9.25 4.83 16.16
C LEU A 5 10.46 4.98 17.09
N PRO A 6 10.68 4.03 18.01
CA PRO A 6 11.95 3.90 18.69
C PRO A 6 13.10 3.77 17.67
N PRO A 7 14.32 4.25 17.98
CA PRO A 7 15.45 4.21 17.05
C PRO A 7 15.70 2.83 16.46
N PHE A 8 15.58 1.77 17.26
CA PHE A 8 15.72 0.38 16.83
C PHE A 8 14.80 0.04 15.65
N TYR A 9 13.49 0.22 15.82
CA TYR A 9 12.50 -0.05 14.77
C TYR A 9 12.69 0.83 13.55
N TYR A 10 13.09 2.09 13.74
CA TYR A 10 13.38 2.99 12.62
C TYR A 10 14.51 2.46 11.74
N TYR A 11 15.67 2.13 12.31
CA TYR A 11 16.80 1.64 11.51
C TYR A 11 16.56 0.25 10.94
N TYR A 12 15.81 -0.60 11.66
CA TYR A 12 15.43 -1.91 11.17
C TYR A 12 14.57 -1.81 9.90
N PHE A 13 13.46 -1.07 9.94
CA PHE A 13 12.57 -0.94 8.79
C PHE A 13 13.15 -0.06 7.67
N TRP A 14 13.94 0.96 8.02
CA TRP A 14 14.48 1.87 7.03
C TRP A 14 15.69 1.29 6.27
N ILE A 15 16.68 0.76 6.99
CA ILE A 15 17.92 0.26 6.37
C ILE A 15 17.87 -1.25 6.21
N PHE A 16 17.72 -1.98 7.33
CA PHE A 16 17.92 -3.43 7.32
C PHE A 16 16.93 -4.12 6.38
N GLU A 17 15.63 -3.90 6.57
CA GLU A 17 14.58 -4.42 5.70
C GLU A 17 14.79 -4.03 4.24
N SER A 18 15.02 -2.75 3.97
CA SER A 18 15.20 -2.25 2.63
C SER A 18 16.40 -2.87 1.92
N VAL A 19 17.54 -2.96 2.61
CA VAL A 19 18.76 -3.57 2.07
C VAL A 19 18.55 -5.05 1.80
N LEU A 20 17.92 -5.79 2.71
CA LEU A 20 17.63 -7.21 2.49
C LEU A 20 16.68 -7.42 1.31
N THR A 21 15.64 -6.60 1.20
CA THR A 21 14.67 -6.71 0.10
C THR A 21 15.29 -6.32 -1.24
N ILE A 22 16.09 -5.26 -1.28
CA ILE A 22 16.83 -4.84 -2.48
C ILE A 22 17.86 -5.91 -2.88
N ALA A 23 18.63 -6.42 -1.93
CA ALA A 23 19.62 -7.47 -2.18
C ALA A 23 18.95 -8.76 -2.71
N GLY A 24 17.81 -9.14 -2.13
CA GLY A 24 16.99 -10.25 -2.64
C GLY A 24 16.56 -10.01 -4.09
N GLY A 25 16.02 -8.83 -4.39
CA GLY A 25 15.61 -8.46 -5.75
C GLY A 25 16.76 -8.45 -6.75
N ILE A 26 17.91 -7.86 -6.40
CA ILE A 26 19.10 -7.86 -7.26
C ILE A 26 19.58 -9.29 -7.50
N SER A 27 19.65 -10.13 -6.46
CA SER A 27 20.14 -11.51 -6.58
C SER A 27 19.33 -12.33 -7.61
N THR A 28 18.02 -12.14 -7.63
CA THR A 28 17.13 -12.82 -8.59
C THR A 28 17.29 -12.33 -10.03
N ILE A 29 17.61 -11.05 -10.22
CA ILE A 29 17.71 -10.43 -11.54
C ILE A 29 19.08 -10.70 -12.18
N VAL A 30 20.15 -10.64 -11.39
CA VAL A 30 21.52 -10.82 -11.90
C VAL A 30 21.80 -12.26 -12.26
N ASP A 31 21.46 -13.21 -11.38
CA ASP A 31 21.77 -14.63 -11.55
C ASP A 31 20.49 -15.51 -11.48
N PRO A 32 19.52 -15.34 -12.39
CA PRO A 32 18.26 -16.09 -12.35
C PRO A 32 18.45 -17.60 -12.48
N ILE A 33 19.50 -18.04 -13.19
CA ILE A 33 19.85 -19.46 -13.38
C ILE A 33 20.22 -20.12 -12.06
N LYS A 34 21.19 -19.54 -11.33
CA LYS A 34 21.62 -20.09 -10.03
C LYS A 34 20.51 -19.96 -9.00
N TRP A 35 19.76 -18.86 -9.03
CA TRP A 35 18.68 -18.64 -8.09
C TRP A 35 17.59 -19.70 -8.24
N THR A 36 17.10 -19.93 -9.47
CA THR A 36 16.08 -20.96 -9.75
C THR A 36 16.57 -22.38 -9.47
N ALA A 37 17.82 -22.71 -9.81
CA ALA A 37 18.40 -24.01 -9.50
C ALA A 37 18.51 -24.28 -7.99
N ASN A 38 18.64 -23.24 -7.18
CA ASN A 38 18.69 -23.33 -5.73
C ASN A 38 17.32 -23.17 -5.06
N LEU A 39 16.21 -23.03 -5.79
CA LEU A 39 14.87 -23.01 -5.15
C LEU A 39 14.46 -24.34 -4.56
N MET A 40 14.97 -25.44 -5.11
CA MET A 40 14.64 -26.78 -4.69
C MET A 40 15.87 -27.68 -4.85
N PRO A 41 16.11 -28.67 -3.97
CA PRO A 41 17.19 -29.60 -4.16
C PRO A 41 17.08 -30.37 -5.48
N SER A 42 18.20 -30.51 -6.19
CA SER A 42 18.27 -31.16 -7.51
C SER A 42 17.81 -32.63 -7.51
N TYR A 43 17.76 -33.29 -6.36
CA TYR A 43 17.28 -34.66 -6.24
C TYR A 43 15.76 -34.78 -6.21
N LEU A 44 15.04 -33.72 -5.80
CA LEU A 44 13.58 -33.71 -5.75
C LEU A 44 12.97 -33.53 -7.14
N GLU A 45 13.53 -32.61 -7.93
CA GLU A 45 12.99 -32.31 -9.25
C GLU A 45 14.09 -32.06 -10.28
N LYS A 46 14.39 -33.09 -11.08
CA LYS A 46 15.41 -33.01 -12.15
C LYS A 46 14.89 -32.32 -13.41
N SER A 47 13.58 -32.37 -13.67
CA SER A 47 12.94 -31.81 -14.88
C SER A 47 13.00 -30.29 -14.92
N THR A 48 12.90 -29.61 -13.78
CA THR A 48 12.85 -28.15 -13.67
C THR A 48 14.20 -27.51 -13.37
N LEU A 49 15.28 -28.29 -13.21
CA LEU A 49 16.61 -27.78 -12.92
C LEU A 49 17.11 -26.77 -13.98
N LYS A 50 16.68 -26.93 -15.23
CA LYS A 50 17.01 -26.03 -16.35
C LYS A 50 16.01 -24.88 -16.53
N MET A 51 15.05 -24.70 -15.62
CA MET A 51 14.01 -23.67 -15.75
C MET A 51 14.62 -22.26 -15.91
N GLY A 52 15.68 -21.94 -15.18
CA GLY A 52 16.39 -20.65 -15.30
C GLY A 52 17.06 -20.40 -16.65
N HIS A 53 17.30 -21.44 -17.46
CA HIS A 53 17.81 -21.28 -18.83
C HIS A 53 16.70 -20.97 -19.85
N THR A 54 15.43 -21.09 -19.45
CA THR A 54 14.30 -20.77 -20.33
C THR A 54 13.92 -19.30 -20.20
N SER A 55 13.45 -18.69 -21.29
CA SER A 55 12.93 -17.33 -21.28
C SER A 55 11.79 -17.16 -20.26
N ARG A 56 10.90 -18.16 -20.16
CA ARG A 56 9.78 -18.19 -19.20
C ARG A 56 10.27 -18.15 -17.75
N GLY A 57 11.26 -18.98 -17.41
CA GLY A 57 11.85 -19.01 -16.06
C GLY A 57 12.53 -17.70 -15.69
N GLN A 58 13.27 -17.09 -16.63
CA GLN A 58 13.89 -15.78 -16.42
C GLN A 58 12.86 -14.66 -16.28
N THR A 59 11.77 -14.68 -17.06
CA THR A 59 10.68 -13.69 -16.93
C THR A 59 10.03 -13.77 -15.55
N ILE A 60 9.67 -14.96 -15.07
CA ILE A 60 9.01 -15.13 -13.76
C ILE A 60 9.96 -14.72 -12.63
N THR A 61 11.22 -15.14 -12.70
CA THR A 61 12.23 -14.79 -11.68
C THR A 61 12.54 -13.29 -11.68
N GLY A 62 12.64 -12.68 -12.86
CA GLY A 62 12.83 -11.23 -13.00
C GLY A 62 11.65 -10.41 -12.50
N GLN A 63 10.41 -10.87 -12.72
CA GLN A 63 9.20 -10.23 -12.17
C GLN A 63 9.18 -10.28 -10.65
N LEU A 64 9.56 -11.41 -10.04
CA LEU A 64 9.71 -11.53 -8.60
C LEU A 64 10.77 -10.55 -8.08
N GLY A 65 11.92 -10.48 -8.73
CA GLY A 65 13.00 -9.55 -8.35
C GLY A 65 12.59 -8.09 -8.44
N SER A 66 11.86 -7.73 -9.49
CA SER A 66 11.31 -6.38 -9.68
C SER A 66 10.36 -5.99 -8.54
N CYS A 67 9.49 -6.92 -8.10
CA CYS A 67 8.59 -6.70 -6.97
C CYS A 67 9.37 -6.41 -5.68
N PHE A 68 10.43 -7.17 -5.40
CA PHE A 68 11.27 -6.93 -4.22
C PHE A 68 12.03 -5.59 -4.28
N LEU A 69 12.60 -5.25 -5.43
CA LEU A 69 13.22 -3.94 -5.62
C LEU A 69 12.23 -2.80 -5.33
N LEU A 70 11.01 -2.91 -5.87
CA LEU A 70 9.95 -1.94 -5.66
C LEU A 70 9.59 -1.82 -4.17
N LEU A 71 9.39 -2.93 -3.47
CA LEU A 71 9.07 -2.94 -2.04
C LEU A 71 10.20 -2.32 -1.18
N GLY A 72 11.45 -2.64 -1.50
CA GLY A 72 12.62 -2.06 -0.83
C GLY A 72 12.70 -0.54 -1.06
N MET A 73 12.50 -0.07 -2.30
CA MET A 73 12.53 1.35 -2.63
C MET A 73 11.39 2.15 -1.97
N ILE A 74 10.19 1.57 -1.90
CA ILE A 74 9.06 2.15 -1.17
C ILE A 74 9.41 2.29 0.32
N SER A 75 10.00 1.25 0.91
CA SER A 75 10.35 1.24 2.34
C SER A 75 11.41 2.29 2.67
N VAL A 76 12.51 2.37 1.89
CA VAL A 76 13.52 3.44 2.06
C VAL A 76 12.87 4.83 1.98
N SER A 77 12.03 5.05 0.97
CA SER A 77 11.45 6.36 0.69
C SER A 77 10.44 6.79 1.76
N LEU A 78 9.51 5.91 2.13
CA LEU A 78 8.45 6.24 3.08
C LEU A 78 8.98 6.39 4.51
N PHE A 79 9.84 5.49 4.99
CA PHE A 79 10.38 5.62 6.35
C PHE A 79 11.26 6.88 6.50
N TYR A 80 12.02 7.24 5.46
CA TYR A 80 12.72 8.53 5.40
C TYR A 80 11.74 9.71 5.49
N LEU A 81 10.66 9.68 4.69
CA LEU A 81 9.66 10.74 4.65
C LEU A 81 8.95 10.90 5.99
N PHE A 82 8.59 9.80 6.65
CA PHE A 82 7.93 9.80 7.95
C PHE A 82 8.81 10.45 9.02
N LYS A 83 10.11 10.13 9.05
CA LYS A 83 11.02 10.75 10.01
C LYS A 83 11.31 12.21 9.69
N LYS A 84 11.31 12.61 8.41
CA LYS A 84 11.64 13.99 8.04
C LYS A 84 10.47 14.95 8.22
N HIS A 85 9.24 14.55 7.88
CA HIS A 85 8.10 15.47 7.78
C HIS A 85 6.99 15.23 8.81
N LEU A 86 7.03 14.12 9.57
CA LEU A 86 5.95 13.75 10.49
C LEU A 86 6.41 13.63 11.96
N ASN A 87 7.64 14.05 12.29
CA ASN A 87 8.12 14.03 13.68
C ASN A 87 7.24 14.88 14.62
N ASP A 88 6.64 15.95 14.11
CA ASP A 88 5.80 16.85 14.90
C ASP A 88 4.37 16.31 15.07
N GLN A 89 3.98 15.28 14.30
CA GLN A 89 2.61 14.74 14.26
C GLN A 89 2.60 13.21 14.51
N PRO A 90 2.86 12.77 15.74
CA PRO A 90 3.03 11.35 16.07
C PRO A 90 1.79 10.50 15.76
N VAL A 91 0.58 11.08 15.91
CA VAL A 91 -0.68 10.35 15.63
C VAL A 91 -0.82 10.00 14.15
N ILE A 92 -0.42 10.90 13.25
CA ILE A 92 -0.48 10.66 11.81
C ILE A 92 0.65 9.71 11.40
N GLN A 93 1.86 9.92 11.94
CA GLN A 93 2.99 9.03 11.73
C GLN A 93 2.64 7.58 12.08
N GLU A 94 1.99 7.35 13.22
CA GLU A 94 1.59 5.99 13.64
C GLU A 94 0.59 5.35 12.67
N LYS A 95 -0.42 6.10 12.22
CA LYS A 95 -1.42 5.59 11.27
C LYS A 95 -0.79 5.21 9.95
N LEU A 96 0.12 6.03 9.43
CA LEU A 96 0.83 5.75 8.18
C LEU A 96 1.78 4.56 8.31
N VAL A 97 2.53 4.47 9.41
CA VAL A 97 3.39 3.30 9.66
C VAL A 97 2.57 2.03 9.82
N ARG A 98 1.44 2.06 10.53
CA ARG A 98 0.51 0.91 10.59
C ARG A 98 -0.02 0.55 9.21
N GLY A 99 -0.43 1.56 8.43
CA GLY A 99 -0.91 1.38 7.06
C GLY A 99 0.14 0.77 6.12
N LEU A 100 1.43 0.98 6.38
CA LEU A 100 2.53 0.36 5.66
C LEU A 100 2.86 -1.05 6.18
N LEU A 101 2.95 -1.22 7.50
CA LEU A 101 3.40 -2.48 8.10
C LEU A 101 2.36 -3.60 8.04
N ILE A 102 1.06 -3.30 8.07
CA ILE A 102 0.01 -4.33 7.99
C ILE A 102 0.04 -5.06 6.62
N PRO A 103 0.01 -4.35 5.46
CA PRO A 103 0.14 -5.01 4.16
C PRO A 103 1.46 -5.77 4.02
N LEU A 104 2.57 -5.22 4.52
CA LEU A 104 3.86 -5.89 4.48
C LEU A 104 3.87 -7.18 5.31
N ALA A 105 3.26 -7.19 6.50
CA ALA A 105 3.14 -8.40 7.32
C ALA A 105 2.27 -9.46 6.64
N ILE A 106 1.21 -9.07 5.93
CA ILE A 106 0.42 -9.99 5.11
C ILE A 106 1.26 -10.53 3.94
N ALA A 107 2.03 -9.66 3.28
CA ALA A 107 2.92 -10.05 2.19
C ALA A 107 3.97 -11.05 2.65
N ASP A 108 4.52 -10.94 3.86
CA ASP A 108 5.46 -11.93 4.41
C ASP A 108 4.83 -13.32 4.53
N LEU A 109 3.62 -13.39 5.09
CA LEU A 109 2.91 -14.67 5.25
C LEU A 109 2.57 -15.28 3.90
N LEU A 110 2.10 -14.45 2.95
CA LEU A 110 1.86 -14.90 1.59
C LEU A 110 3.14 -15.38 0.93
N HIS A 111 4.26 -14.68 1.14
CA HIS A 111 5.53 -15.06 0.55
C HIS A 111 6.03 -16.40 1.11
N ILE A 112 6.05 -16.56 2.44
CA ILE A 112 6.39 -17.84 3.11
C ILE A 112 5.46 -18.95 2.64
N GLY A 113 4.14 -18.69 2.60
CA GLY A 113 3.14 -19.65 2.15
C GLY A 113 3.36 -20.10 0.71
N MET A 114 3.57 -19.15 -0.21
CA MET A 114 3.82 -19.45 -1.63
C MET A 114 5.19 -20.11 -1.87
N THR A 115 6.16 -19.87 -0.99
CA THR A 115 7.45 -20.59 -1.02
C THR A 115 7.30 -22.02 -0.52
N LEU A 116 6.53 -22.27 0.53
CA LEU A 116 6.44 -23.60 1.17
C LEU A 116 5.35 -24.50 0.59
N LEU A 117 4.24 -23.96 0.07
CA LEU A 117 3.11 -24.74 -0.44
C LEU A 117 3.49 -25.72 -1.57
N PRO A 118 4.37 -25.36 -2.53
CA PRO A 118 4.77 -26.29 -3.59
C PRO A 118 5.73 -27.40 -3.13
N LEU A 119 6.29 -27.32 -1.92
CA LEU A 119 7.27 -28.30 -1.46
C LEU A 119 6.59 -29.63 -1.10
N PRO A 120 7.22 -30.78 -1.41
CA PRO A 120 6.74 -32.06 -0.93
C PRO A 120 6.80 -32.12 0.61
N VAL A 121 5.79 -32.76 1.21
CA VAL A 121 5.63 -32.82 2.69
C VAL A 121 6.85 -33.43 3.38
N SER A 122 7.57 -34.35 2.73
CA SER A 122 8.82 -34.92 3.23
C SER A 122 9.91 -33.86 3.42
N HIS A 123 10.01 -32.90 2.51
CA HIS A 123 11.00 -31.82 2.57
C HIS A 123 10.58 -30.69 3.51
N LEU A 124 9.27 -30.44 3.65
CA LEU A 124 8.73 -29.52 4.66
C LEU A 124 9.05 -29.98 6.10
N LYS A 125 9.05 -31.28 6.35
CA LYS A 125 9.34 -31.86 7.67
C LYS A 125 10.82 -31.83 8.05
N ASN A 126 11.71 -31.68 7.07
CA ASN A 126 13.16 -31.68 7.28
C ASN A 126 13.78 -30.33 6.85
N PRO A 127 13.61 -29.25 7.64
CA PRO A 127 14.18 -27.95 7.32
C PRO A 127 15.70 -27.95 7.13
N ALA A 128 16.42 -28.87 7.74
CA ALA A 128 17.88 -28.98 7.62
C ALA A 128 18.36 -29.30 6.19
N GLU A 129 17.49 -29.88 5.37
CA GLU A 129 17.80 -30.24 3.98
C GLU A 129 17.47 -29.11 2.99
N TRP A 130 16.94 -27.97 3.47
CA TRP A 130 16.55 -26.89 2.60
C TRP A 130 17.77 -26.26 1.92
N THR A 131 17.56 -25.82 0.69
CA THR A 131 18.57 -25.08 -0.04
C THR A 131 18.82 -23.72 0.60
N LEU A 132 19.96 -23.11 0.25
CA LEU A 132 20.31 -21.77 0.74
C LEU A 132 19.21 -20.74 0.44
N ILE A 133 18.59 -20.79 -0.74
CA ILE A 133 17.53 -19.84 -1.13
C ILE A 133 16.25 -20.08 -0.33
N LEU A 134 15.87 -21.33 -0.06
CA LEU A 134 14.71 -21.63 0.80
C LEU A 134 14.94 -21.12 2.22
N HIS A 135 16.11 -21.43 2.79
CA HIS A 135 16.50 -20.94 4.11
C HIS A 135 16.50 -19.42 4.18
N SER A 136 17.18 -18.76 3.24
CA SER A 136 17.25 -17.31 3.23
C SER A 136 15.87 -16.71 3.10
N THR A 137 15.04 -17.20 2.17
CA THR A 137 13.71 -16.65 1.93
C THR A 137 12.81 -16.81 3.16
N VAL A 138 12.69 -18.03 3.71
CA VAL A 138 11.76 -18.31 4.82
C VAL A 138 12.24 -17.66 6.12
N TRP A 139 13.52 -17.79 6.48
CA TRP A 139 14.00 -17.26 7.76
C TRP A 139 14.08 -15.74 7.78
N ILE A 140 14.50 -15.11 6.68
CA ILE A 140 14.54 -13.65 6.60
C ILE A 140 13.12 -13.08 6.66
N THR A 141 12.19 -13.60 5.86
CA THR A 141 10.81 -13.10 5.85
C THR A 141 10.09 -13.36 7.16
N LEU A 142 10.32 -14.50 7.81
CA LEU A 142 9.80 -14.78 9.14
C LEU A 142 10.38 -13.82 10.19
N GLY A 143 11.68 -13.53 10.12
CA GLY A 143 12.32 -12.55 11.00
C GLY A 143 11.71 -11.14 10.85
N LEU A 144 11.53 -10.69 9.60
CA LEU A 144 10.87 -9.42 9.31
C LEU A 144 9.43 -9.41 9.83
N PHE A 145 8.66 -10.48 9.58
CA PHE A 145 7.30 -10.64 10.08
C PHE A 145 7.22 -10.53 11.61
N ILE A 146 8.11 -11.22 12.34
CA ILE A 146 8.15 -11.16 13.82
C ILE A 146 8.37 -9.71 14.29
N VAL A 147 9.32 -8.98 13.68
CA VAL A 147 9.58 -7.59 14.07
C VAL A 147 8.40 -6.67 13.74
N ARG A 148 7.73 -6.88 12.59
CA ARG A 148 6.52 -6.14 12.21
C ARG A 148 5.39 -6.39 13.21
N ILE A 149 5.14 -7.64 13.56
CA ILE A 149 4.14 -8.03 14.54
C ILE A 149 4.47 -7.47 15.92
N ALA A 150 5.74 -7.54 16.34
CA ALA A 150 6.18 -6.95 17.60
C ALA A 150 5.88 -5.45 17.65
N TRP A 151 6.15 -4.71 16.57
CA TRP A 151 5.81 -3.29 16.49
C TRP A 151 4.30 -3.04 16.49
N LEU A 152 3.51 -3.86 15.76
CA LEU A 152 2.05 -3.73 15.67
C LEU A 152 1.36 -3.98 17.02
N PHE A 153 1.84 -4.94 17.81
CA PHE A 153 1.39 -5.18 19.18
C PHE A 153 1.91 -4.15 20.19
N GLY A 154 2.79 -3.25 19.77
CA GLY A 154 3.33 -2.19 20.63
C GLY A 154 4.46 -2.65 21.55
N ILE A 155 5.10 -3.78 21.27
CA ILE A 155 6.29 -4.22 22.01
C ILE A 155 7.40 -3.19 21.79
N GLY A 156 8.08 -2.77 22.86
CA GLY A 156 9.18 -1.81 22.78
C GLY A 156 8.78 -0.35 22.49
N ARG A 157 7.48 -0.03 22.45
CA ARG A 157 6.98 1.35 22.39
C ARG A 157 5.98 1.60 23.53
N ALA A 158 6.13 2.71 24.25
CA ALA A 158 5.05 3.20 25.10
C ALA A 158 3.91 3.60 24.18
N SER A 159 2.90 2.73 24.03
CA SER A 159 1.71 3.04 23.26
C SER A 159 1.15 4.36 23.77
N ILE A 160 1.01 5.35 22.87
CA ILE A 160 0.14 6.48 23.14
C ILE A 160 -1.25 5.84 23.20
N GLN A 161 -1.63 5.40 24.40
CA GLN A 161 -3.00 5.10 24.74
C GLN A 161 -3.75 6.36 24.34
N ILE A 162 -4.43 6.30 23.20
CA ILE A 162 -5.51 7.22 22.93
C ILE A 162 -6.49 6.85 24.04
N LYS A 163 -6.36 7.51 25.20
CA LYS A 163 -7.52 7.77 26.04
C LYS A 163 -8.47 8.42 25.07
N ARG A 164 -9.36 7.60 24.51
CA ARG A 164 -10.59 8.04 23.93
C ARG A 164 -11.21 8.73 25.12
N SER A 165 -10.97 10.04 25.24
CA SER A 165 -11.74 10.88 26.11
C SER A 165 -13.15 10.54 25.69
N THR A 166 -13.83 9.82 26.59
CA THR A 166 -15.24 9.58 26.54
C THR A 166 -15.80 10.92 26.11
N VAL A 167 -16.31 11.00 24.89
CA VAL A 167 -17.00 12.20 24.45
C VAL A 167 -18.11 12.32 25.46
N SER A 168 -17.90 13.22 26.42
CA SER A 168 -18.90 13.57 27.41
C SER A 168 -20.11 13.96 26.60
N SER A 169 -21.17 13.19 26.75
CA SER A 169 -22.49 13.43 26.17
C SER A 169 -23.16 14.65 26.82
N ILE A 170 -22.40 15.70 27.14
CA ILE A 170 -22.84 16.88 27.88
C ILE A 170 -22.23 18.14 27.25
N HIS A 171 -22.50 18.36 25.95
CA HIS A 171 -22.75 19.70 25.41
C HIS A 171 -23.23 19.61 23.95
N ARG A 172 -24.47 19.14 23.73
CA ARG A 172 -25.28 19.75 22.67
C ARG A 172 -25.67 21.13 23.17
N ALA A 173 -24.76 22.09 23.11
CA ALA A 173 -25.17 23.48 23.09
C ALA A 173 -26.07 23.63 21.87
N ARG A 174 -27.38 23.73 22.12
CA ARG A 174 -28.31 24.26 21.14
C ARG A 174 -27.76 25.64 20.77
N LEU A 175 -27.22 25.77 19.55
CA LEU A 175 -27.04 27.08 18.95
C LEU A 175 -28.45 27.72 18.90
N PRO A 176 -28.71 28.84 19.57
CA PRO A 176 -29.91 29.61 19.29
C PRO A 176 -29.72 30.21 17.90
N LEU A 177 -30.30 29.58 16.88
CA LEU A 177 -30.50 30.21 15.60
C LEU A 177 -31.39 31.44 15.82
N SER A 178 -30.80 32.63 15.75
CA SER A 178 -31.53 33.89 15.71
C SER A 178 -32.33 33.94 14.41
N LYS A 179 -33.60 33.53 14.48
CA LYS A 179 -34.54 33.52 13.35
C LYS A 179 -34.73 34.89 12.70
N ALA A 180 -34.45 35.97 13.44
CA ALA A 180 -34.65 37.36 12.98
C ALA A 180 -33.79 37.72 11.76
N ASN A 181 -32.59 37.15 11.62
CA ASN A 181 -31.69 37.50 10.51
C ASN A 181 -31.94 36.64 9.26
N SER A 182 -32.57 35.46 9.42
CA SER A 182 -32.89 34.57 8.31
C SER A 182 -34.14 35.01 7.58
N GLU A 183 -35.15 35.53 8.29
CA GLU A 183 -36.39 36.01 7.67
C GLU A 183 -36.16 37.30 6.87
N ALA A 184 -35.33 38.23 7.35
CA ALA A 184 -35.02 39.46 6.61
C ALA A 184 -34.24 39.20 5.30
N VAL A 185 -33.33 38.22 5.28
CA VAL A 185 -32.59 37.84 4.07
C VAL A 185 -33.48 37.10 3.08
N VAL A 186 -34.42 36.27 3.56
CA VAL A 186 -35.38 35.56 2.70
C VAL A 186 -36.42 36.52 2.13
N GLU A 187 -36.90 37.51 2.89
CA GLU A 187 -37.84 38.52 2.38
C GLU A 187 -37.19 39.42 1.32
N GLN A 188 -35.89 39.73 1.48
CA GLN A 188 -35.15 40.54 0.51
C GLN A 188 -34.89 39.78 -0.81
N ILE A 189 -34.65 38.46 -0.76
CA ILE A 189 -34.50 37.63 -1.97
C ILE A 189 -35.86 37.42 -2.67
N THR A 190 -36.95 37.31 -1.91
CA THR A 190 -38.30 37.05 -2.46
C THR A 190 -38.91 38.29 -3.13
N ARG A 191 -38.46 39.51 -2.79
CA ARG A 191 -38.93 40.75 -3.46
C ARG A 191 -38.27 41.03 -4.81
N THR A 192 -37.21 40.31 -5.20
CA THR A 192 -36.40 40.66 -6.39
C THR A 192 -36.62 39.76 -7.61
N GLU A 193 -37.45 38.72 -7.57
CA GLU A 193 -37.79 37.94 -8.78
C GLU A 193 -39.29 37.97 -9.13
N PRO A 194 -39.67 38.34 -10.36
CA PRO A 194 -41.05 38.24 -10.84
C PRO A 194 -41.43 36.79 -11.22
N SER A 195 -42.68 36.47 -10.90
CA SER A 195 -43.43 35.21 -10.98
C SER A 195 -43.26 34.34 -12.26
N PRO A 196 -43.31 32.98 -12.14
CA PRO A 196 -43.12 32.05 -13.26
C PRO A 196 -44.44 31.69 -13.94
N ALA A 197 -44.45 31.64 -15.28
CA ALA A 197 -45.56 31.07 -16.05
C ALA A 197 -45.04 30.16 -17.18
N GLN A 198 -44.99 28.86 -16.87
CA GLN A 198 -45.69 27.78 -17.58
C GLN A 198 -45.46 27.61 -19.10
N LYS A 199 -44.82 26.47 -19.48
CA LYS A 199 -45.37 25.40 -20.36
C LYS A 199 -44.29 24.36 -20.75
N THR A 200 -44.54 23.11 -20.40
CA THR A 200 -43.97 21.86 -20.94
C THR A 200 -44.53 21.57 -22.36
N PRO A 201 -44.22 20.45 -23.05
CA PRO A 201 -42.92 19.91 -23.53
C PRO A 201 -42.98 19.51 -25.03
N THR A 202 -41.91 19.54 -25.83
CA THR A 202 -41.84 18.66 -27.04
C THR A 202 -40.45 18.56 -27.72
N SER A 203 -40.04 17.31 -27.93
CA SER A 203 -39.58 16.71 -29.20
C SER A 203 -38.30 17.17 -29.93
N ALA A 204 -37.37 16.21 -30.01
CA ALA A 204 -36.69 15.72 -31.23
C ALA A 204 -35.68 16.60 -32.00
N ARG A 205 -34.42 16.12 -31.96
CA ARG A 205 -33.63 15.64 -33.12
C ARG A 205 -33.75 16.43 -34.43
N LYS A 206 -32.65 17.05 -34.87
CA LYS A 206 -32.08 16.83 -36.23
C LYS A 206 -30.67 17.40 -36.43
N ARG A 207 -29.79 16.52 -36.92
CA ARG A 207 -28.61 16.82 -37.74
C ARG A 207 -29.05 17.32 -39.12
N ALA A 208 -28.34 18.31 -39.67
CA ALA A 208 -27.98 18.53 -41.09
C ALA A 208 -27.43 19.98 -41.17
N GLY A 209 -26.34 20.34 -41.83
CA GLY A 209 -25.74 19.76 -43.03
C GLY A 209 -25.93 20.71 -44.22
N ARG A 210 -24.94 21.62 -44.41
CA ARG A 210 -24.39 22.10 -45.70
C ARG A 210 -25.15 23.14 -46.56
N THR A 211 -24.60 24.37 -46.53
CA THR A 211 -24.06 25.23 -47.63
C THR A 211 -24.82 25.45 -48.96
N ARG A 212 -25.08 26.74 -49.26
CA ARG A 212 -24.88 27.51 -50.53
C ARG A 212 -25.63 28.86 -50.37
N LYS A 213 -25.27 30.03 -50.92
CA LYS A 213 -24.46 30.49 -52.06
C LYS A 213 -24.26 32.02 -51.84
N ILE A 214 -23.03 32.54 -51.87
CA ILE A 214 -22.51 33.53 -52.86
C ILE A 214 -23.54 34.55 -53.39
N VAL A 215 -23.32 35.84 -53.13
CA VAL A 215 -23.29 36.92 -54.13
C VAL A 215 -22.24 37.95 -53.66
N ASP A 216 -21.25 38.20 -54.51
CA ASP A 216 -20.36 39.37 -54.48
C ASP A 216 -21.14 40.59 -55.04
N ASP A 217 -21.01 41.74 -54.38
CA ASP A 217 -21.27 43.07 -54.93
C ASP A 217 -19.92 43.68 -55.36
N ASP A 218 -19.91 44.27 -56.55
CA ASP A 218 -18.92 45.17 -57.21
C ASP A 218 -17.51 45.39 -56.59
#